data_AF-A0A8J5D1B6-F1
#
_entry.id   AF-A0A8J5D1B6-F1
#
_cell.length_a   1.000
_cell.length_b   1.000
_cell.length_c   1.000
_cell.angle_alpha   90.00
_cell.angle_beta   90.00
_cell.angle_gamma   90.00
#
_symmetry.space_group_name_H-M   'P 1'
#
loop_
_entity.id
_entity.type
_entity.pdbx_description
1 polymer ?
#
loop_
_entity_poly.entity_id
_entity_poly.type
_entity_poly.pdbx_seq_one_letter_code
_entity_poly.pdbx_strand_id
1 'polypeptide(L)'
;MRKLELHLGRKLVWLVCNLHTGELPLRHLIVGLDGPTLSDKQLSGPIGKLLDSATDFEINPNFTRISVGPPLIKLPDKVIQDLSTDQHYSYKIVCAVRDGVLPAGLALLEIGPVNHSRWLTTANKLLRFWVSKHGFTGKNLKNLHCIVEFIIGVYYPCWFNVKVKHSWIEGPRHILFQLDCLKSQRKEVLDIVMPTVKRSVWYAHSETILQTMLCSEDQKERIWGVERILAIREMGTQILS
;
A
#
# COMPACT_ATOMS: atom_id res chain seq x y z
N MET A 1 21.37 -4.22 13.52
CA MET A 1 20.59 -5.38 14.03
C MET A 1 21.43 -6.61 14.29
N ARG A 2 22.10 -7.26 13.33
CA ARG A 2 22.93 -8.46 13.62
C ARG A 2 23.94 -8.27 14.75
N LYS A 3 24.63 -7.11 14.81
CA LYS A 3 25.53 -6.78 15.93
C LYS A 3 24.81 -6.70 17.29
N LEU A 4 23.58 -6.20 17.31
CA LEU A 4 22.74 -6.13 18.50
C LEU A 4 22.24 -7.52 18.92
N GLU A 5 21.83 -8.37 17.97
CA GLU A 5 21.46 -9.76 18.25
C GLU A 5 22.64 -10.57 18.81
N LEU A 6 23.83 -10.39 18.23
CA LEU A 6 25.07 -10.99 18.74
C LEU A 6 25.40 -10.50 20.16
N HIS A 7 25.25 -9.20 20.41
CA HIS A 7 25.47 -8.63 21.74
C HIS A 7 24.46 -9.14 22.77
N LEU A 8 23.19 -9.29 22.39
CA LEU A 8 22.11 -9.76 23.26
C LEU A 8 22.04 -11.29 23.38
N GLY A 9 22.81 -12.04 22.58
CA GLY A 9 22.76 -13.50 22.54
C GLY A 9 21.42 -14.08 22.08
N ARG A 10 20.57 -13.29 21.41
CA ARG A 10 19.24 -13.73 20.96
C ARG A 10 18.81 -13.04 19.67
N LYS A 11 17.98 -13.73 18.88
CA LYS A 11 17.31 -13.15 17.71
C LYS A 11 16.30 -12.10 18.16
N LEU A 12 16.18 -11.02 17.40
CA LEU A 12 15.21 -9.96 17.63
C LEU A 12 14.11 -10.04 16.58
N VAL A 13 12.87 -9.77 17.00
CA VAL A 13 11.74 -9.64 16.07
C VAL A 13 11.81 -8.27 15.40
N TRP A 14 11.69 -8.25 14.08
CA TRP A 14 11.69 -7.02 13.29
C TRP A 14 10.27 -6.52 13.07
N LEU A 15 9.95 -5.38 13.68
CA LEU A 15 8.71 -4.66 13.42
C LEU A 15 8.98 -3.61 12.34
N VAL A 16 8.72 -3.96 11.09
CA VAL A 16 8.88 -3.06 9.93
C VAL A 16 7.63 -2.21 9.77
N CYS A 17 7.73 -0.98 9.30
CA CYS A 17 6.54 -0.15 9.05
C CYS A 17 5.64 -0.76 7.94
N ASN A 18 4.39 -1.11 8.28
CA ASN A 18 3.41 -1.65 7.34
C ASN A 18 3.12 -0.73 6.15
N LEU A 19 3.11 0.59 6.37
CA LEU A 19 2.92 1.56 5.29
C LEU A 19 4.09 1.47 4.30
N HIS A 20 5.32 1.39 4.80
CA HIS A 20 6.50 1.27 3.94
C HIS A 20 6.48 -0.03 3.13
N THR A 21 6.13 -1.17 3.74
CA THR A 21 5.98 -2.43 3.00
C THR A 21 4.87 -2.35 1.94
N GLY A 22 3.81 -1.58 2.19
CA GLY A 22 2.73 -1.35 1.23
C GLY A 22 3.12 -0.46 0.05
N GLU A 23 4.13 0.39 0.19
CA GLU A 23 4.66 1.26 -0.89
C GLU A 23 5.54 0.50 -1.89
N LEU A 24 6.22 -0.57 -1.45
CA LEU A 24 7.19 -1.28 -2.28
C LEU A 24 6.60 -1.89 -3.56
N PRO A 25 5.41 -2.53 -3.54
CA PRO A 25 4.74 -3.01 -4.76
C PRO A 25 4.43 -1.89 -5.75
N LEU A 26 3.88 -0.76 -5.27
CA LEU A 26 3.57 0.40 -6.13
C LEU A 26 4.84 0.94 -6.80
N ARG A 27 5.92 1.09 -6.03
CA ARG A 27 7.22 1.52 -6.55
C ARG A 27 7.70 0.64 -7.69
N HIS A 28 7.69 -0.69 -7.51
CA HIS A 28 8.16 -1.62 -8.53
C HIS A 28 7.26 -1.64 -9.75
N LEU A 29 5.94 -1.48 -9.56
CA LEU A 29 5.01 -1.36 -10.67
C LEU A 29 5.30 -0.12 -11.54
N ILE A 30 5.50 1.04 -10.91
CA ILE A 30 5.86 2.27 -11.60
C ILE A 30 7.20 2.11 -12.32
N VAL A 31 8.21 1.52 -11.68
CA VAL A 31 9.50 1.25 -12.31
C VAL A 31 9.39 0.32 -13.51
N GLY A 32 8.58 -0.72 -13.43
CA GLY A 32 8.36 -1.67 -14.53
C GLY A 32 7.59 -1.09 -15.72
N LEU A 33 6.67 -0.15 -15.47
CA LEU A 33 5.79 0.39 -16.51
C LEU A 33 6.25 1.73 -17.08
N ASP A 34 6.82 2.60 -16.26
CA ASP A 34 7.22 3.95 -16.67
C ASP A 34 8.74 4.08 -16.73
N GLY A 35 9.48 3.43 -15.83
CA GLY A 35 10.94 3.35 -15.87
C GLY A 35 11.60 3.65 -14.52
N PRO A 36 12.92 3.42 -14.39
CA PRO A 36 13.64 3.63 -13.14
C PRO A 36 13.65 5.10 -12.70
N THR A 37 13.94 5.29 -11.42
CA THR A 37 14.29 6.58 -10.82
C THR A 37 15.57 7.15 -11.44
N LEU A 38 15.54 8.40 -11.92
CA LEU A 38 16.72 9.12 -12.44
C LEU A 38 17.40 9.97 -11.35
N SER A 39 16.61 10.61 -10.49
CA SER A 39 17.07 11.49 -9.42
C SER A 39 16.14 11.39 -8.22
N ASP A 40 16.41 12.14 -7.16
CA ASP A 40 15.59 12.22 -5.94
C ASP A 40 14.12 12.66 -6.18
N LYS A 41 13.83 13.25 -7.35
CA LYS A 41 12.51 13.80 -7.70
C LYS A 41 11.92 13.28 -9.00
N GLN A 42 12.72 12.64 -9.86
CA GLN A 42 12.28 12.29 -11.21
C GLN A 42 12.41 10.81 -11.53
N LEU A 43 11.41 10.31 -12.24
CA LEU A 43 11.41 9.01 -12.90
C LEU A 43 11.78 9.21 -14.38
N SER A 44 12.32 8.17 -15.01
CA SER A 44 12.79 8.24 -16.40
C SER A 44 11.68 8.22 -17.46
N GLY A 45 10.50 7.74 -17.08
CA GLY A 45 9.41 7.53 -18.01
C GLY A 45 8.61 8.77 -18.39
N PRO A 46 7.81 8.69 -19.47
CA PRO A 46 6.99 9.81 -19.91
C PRO A 46 5.97 10.29 -18.87
N ILE A 47 5.39 9.37 -18.08
CA ILE A 47 4.42 9.75 -17.03
C ILE A 47 5.16 10.40 -15.87
N GLY A 48 6.24 9.75 -15.45
CA GLY A 48 7.05 10.13 -14.31
C GLY A 48 7.77 11.47 -14.46
N LYS A 49 8.19 11.82 -15.68
CA LYS A 49 8.77 13.14 -16.00
C LYS A 49 7.82 14.31 -15.79
N LEU A 50 6.51 14.07 -15.88
CA LEU A 50 5.50 15.11 -15.74
C LEU A 50 4.95 15.22 -14.31
N LEU A 51 5.31 14.32 -13.37
CA LEU A 51 4.67 14.26 -12.05
C LEU A 51 4.68 15.60 -11.29
N ASP A 52 5.72 16.40 -11.42
CA ASP A 52 5.81 17.69 -10.75
C ASP A 52 4.73 18.67 -11.24
N SER A 53 4.35 18.62 -12.53
CA SER A 53 3.29 19.45 -13.12
C SER A 53 1.89 18.85 -13.04
N ALA A 54 1.68 17.78 -12.26
CA ALA A 54 0.37 17.10 -12.21
C ALA A 54 -0.81 18.03 -11.81
N THR A 55 -0.56 19.02 -10.95
CA THR A 55 -1.61 19.98 -10.53
C THR A 55 -1.89 21.06 -11.57
N ASP A 56 -0.96 21.31 -12.50
CA ASP A 56 -1.05 22.32 -13.56
C ASP A 56 -2.06 21.97 -14.66
N PHE A 57 -2.40 20.69 -14.80
CA PHE A 57 -3.34 20.24 -15.83
C PHE A 57 -4.79 20.51 -15.43
N GLU A 58 -5.55 21.10 -16.36
CA GLU A 58 -7.00 21.25 -16.22
C GLU A 58 -7.69 19.91 -15.92
N ILE A 59 -8.74 19.95 -15.11
CA ILE A 59 -9.58 18.78 -14.85
C ILE A 59 -10.31 18.34 -16.11
N ASN A 60 -10.34 17.03 -16.34
CA ASN A 60 -11.23 16.43 -17.32
C ASN A 60 -12.57 16.11 -16.63
N PRO A 61 -13.67 16.83 -16.91
CA PRO A 61 -14.96 16.56 -16.28
C PRO A 61 -15.54 15.19 -16.66
N ASN A 62 -15.02 14.56 -17.72
CA ASN A 62 -15.48 13.29 -18.26
C ASN A 62 -14.41 12.18 -18.06
N PHE A 63 -13.60 12.25 -17.01
CA PHE A 63 -12.66 11.17 -16.70
C PHE A 63 -13.41 9.87 -16.41
N THR A 64 -12.80 8.74 -16.75
CA THR A 64 -13.44 7.43 -16.55
C THR A 64 -13.30 6.98 -15.11
N ARG A 65 -14.42 6.59 -14.48
CA ARG A 65 -14.38 6.00 -13.13
C ARG A 65 -13.63 4.68 -13.10
N ILE A 66 -12.93 4.40 -12.00
CA ILE A 66 -12.23 3.12 -11.78
C ILE A 66 -12.77 2.46 -10.52
N SER A 67 -13.39 1.29 -10.67
CA SER A 67 -14.06 0.57 -9.57
C SER A 67 -13.46 -0.81 -9.31
N VAL A 68 -12.13 -0.93 -9.36
CA VAL A 68 -11.41 -2.17 -9.06
C VAL A 68 -11.11 -2.33 -7.57
N GLY A 69 -10.93 -3.58 -7.14
CA GLY A 69 -10.58 -3.93 -5.76
C GLY A 69 -11.67 -3.61 -4.73
N PRO A 70 -11.40 -3.87 -3.44
CA PRO A 70 -12.37 -3.69 -2.37
C PRO A 70 -12.77 -2.21 -2.20
N PRO A 71 -13.93 -1.94 -1.59
CA PRO A 71 -14.30 -0.57 -1.22
C PRO A 71 -13.28 0.01 -0.24
N LEU A 72 -13.11 1.33 -0.29
CA LEU A 72 -12.27 2.03 0.67
C LEU A 72 -12.90 1.97 2.06
N ILE A 73 -12.09 1.73 3.10
CA ILE A 73 -12.59 1.72 4.47
C ILE A 73 -13.12 3.11 4.85
N LYS A 74 -14.31 3.17 5.44
CA LYS A 74 -14.83 4.42 6.02
C LYS A 74 -13.95 4.80 7.21
N LEU A 75 -13.32 5.96 7.13
CA LEU A 75 -12.47 6.44 8.20
C LEU A 75 -13.30 6.92 9.40
N PRO A 76 -12.98 6.49 10.63
CA PRO A 76 -13.52 7.08 11.85
C PRO A 76 -13.09 8.55 11.98
N ASP A 77 -13.92 9.39 12.61
CA ASP A 77 -13.65 10.83 12.76
C ASP A 77 -12.29 11.12 13.41
N LYS A 78 -11.91 10.31 14.42
CA LYS A 78 -10.60 10.40 15.07
C LYS A 78 -9.43 10.18 14.09
N VAL A 79 -9.59 9.27 13.12
CA VAL A 79 -8.56 9.01 12.11
C VAL A 79 -8.52 10.15 11.11
N ILE A 80 -9.68 10.67 10.70
CA ILE A 80 -9.79 11.84 9.81
C ILE A 80 -9.04 13.02 10.42
N GLN A 81 -9.27 13.33 11.70
CA GLN A 81 -8.62 14.44 12.40
C GLN A 81 -7.08 14.30 12.50
N ASP A 82 -6.54 13.07 12.46
CA ASP A 82 -5.11 12.77 12.49
C ASP A 82 -4.45 12.78 11.08
N LEU A 83 -5.24 12.84 10.01
CA LEU A 83 -4.68 12.81 8.65
C LEU A 83 -3.96 14.12 8.31
N SER A 84 -2.76 14.00 7.76
CA SER A 84 -2.08 15.14 7.12
C SER A 84 -2.86 15.62 5.88
N THR A 85 -2.55 16.82 5.40
CA THR A 85 -3.16 17.39 4.18
C THR A 85 -3.09 16.45 2.98
N ASP A 86 -1.91 15.86 2.71
CA ASP A 86 -1.72 14.90 1.61
C ASP A 86 -2.53 13.61 1.80
N GLN A 87 -2.71 13.14 3.04
CA GLN A 87 -3.50 11.94 3.34
C GLN A 87 -4.99 12.21 3.19
N HIS A 88 -5.44 13.39 3.60
CA HIS A 88 -6.80 13.87 3.35
C HIS A 88 -7.09 13.98 1.86
N TYR A 89 -6.16 14.56 1.09
CA TYR A 89 -6.24 14.60 -0.36
C TYR A 89 -6.37 13.20 -0.95
N SER A 90 -5.49 12.29 -0.52
CA SER A 90 -5.47 10.88 -0.94
C SER A 90 -6.83 10.21 -0.78
N TYR A 91 -7.45 10.36 0.39
CA TYR A 91 -8.74 9.73 0.67
C TYR A 91 -9.83 10.27 -0.27
N LYS A 92 -9.90 11.60 -0.39
CA LYS A 92 -10.91 12.27 -1.22
C LYS A 92 -10.74 11.96 -2.71
N ILE A 93 -9.50 11.92 -3.23
CA ILE A 93 -9.28 11.65 -4.66
C ILE A 93 -9.54 10.19 -5.01
N VAL A 94 -9.26 9.25 -4.12
CA VAL A 94 -9.63 7.83 -4.32
C VAL A 94 -11.16 7.69 -4.41
N CYS A 95 -11.91 8.32 -3.49
CA CYS A 95 -13.37 8.33 -3.57
C CYS A 95 -13.85 8.94 -4.90
N ALA A 96 -13.33 10.12 -5.26
CA ALA A 96 -13.69 10.79 -6.51
C ALA A 96 -13.44 9.92 -7.77
N VAL A 97 -12.29 9.24 -7.83
CA VAL A 97 -11.96 8.34 -8.95
C VAL A 97 -12.90 7.13 -9.01
N ARG A 98 -13.30 6.58 -7.86
CA ARG A 98 -14.25 5.45 -7.80
C ARG A 98 -15.67 5.86 -8.18
N ASP A 99 -16.08 7.04 -7.75
CA ASP A 99 -17.42 7.59 -7.97
C ASP A 99 -17.57 8.22 -9.37
N GLY A 100 -16.46 8.59 -10.01
CA GLY A 100 -16.45 9.28 -11.29
C GLY A 100 -16.76 10.77 -11.19
N VAL A 101 -16.70 11.35 -9.98
CA VAL A 101 -17.04 12.75 -9.72
C VAL A 101 -15.96 13.39 -8.88
N LEU A 102 -15.33 14.45 -9.39
CA LEU A 102 -14.32 15.20 -8.66
C LEU A 102 -14.95 16.43 -7.97
N PRO A 103 -14.86 16.54 -6.62
CA PRO A 103 -15.31 17.73 -5.92
C PRO A 103 -14.53 18.98 -6.34
N ALA A 104 -15.23 20.10 -6.61
CA ALA A 104 -14.59 21.34 -7.07
C ALA A 104 -13.47 21.83 -6.15
N GLY A 105 -13.67 21.78 -4.83
CA GLY A 105 -12.64 22.17 -3.86
C GLY A 105 -11.42 21.25 -3.86
N LEU A 106 -11.56 19.97 -4.23
CA LEU A 106 -10.43 19.03 -4.35
C LEU A 106 -9.57 19.35 -5.57
N ALA A 107 -10.16 19.91 -6.63
CA ALA A 107 -9.44 20.24 -7.84
C ALA A 107 -8.41 21.37 -7.65
N LEU A 108 -8.62 22.23 -6.65
CA LEU A 108 -7.81 23.41 -6.32
C LEU A 108 -6.70 23.14 -5.29
N LEU A 109 -6.65 21.94 -4.72
CA LEU A 109 -5.64 21.61 -3.72
C LEU A 109 -4.32 21.26 -4.39
N GLU A 110 -3.25 21.87 -3.86
CA GLU A 110 -1.89 21.47 -4.18
C GLU A 110 -1.56 20.12 -3.54
N ILE A 111 -0.70 19.37 -4.23
CA ILE A 111 -0.13 18.13 -3.74
C ILE A 111 1.35 18.40 -3.44
N GLY A 112 1.88 17.84 -2.35
CA GLY A 112 3.30 17.99 -2.01
C GLY A 112 4.27 17.61 -3.15
N PRO A 113 5.55 17.97 -3.05
CA PRO A 113 6.56 17.59 -4.04
C PRO A 113 6.83 16.09 -4.02
N VAL A 114 7.24 15.53 -5.16
CA VAL A 114 7.65 14.13 -5.26
C VAL A 114 8.89 13.89 -4.39
N ASN A 115 8.90 12.78 -3.63
CA ASN A 115 10.04 12.35 -2.83
C ASN A 115 10.07 10.81 -2.79
N HIS A 116 11.21 10.18 -3.07
CA HIS A 116 11.34 8.70 -3.06
C HIS A 116 11.18 8.05 -1.68
N SER A 117 11.17 8.85 -0.61
CA SER A 117 10.85 8.42 0.74
C SER A 117 9.35 8.46 1.03
N ARG A 118 8.54 9.07 0.15
CA ARG A 118 7.09 9.27 0.33
C ARG A 118 6.33 8.95 -0.96
N TRP A 119 5.94 7.69 -1.13
CA TRP A 119 5.22 7.24 -2.33
C TRP A 119 3.76 7.68 -2.37
N LEU A 120 3.21 8.09 -1.22
CA LEU A 120 1.87 8.67 -1.11
C LEU A 120 1.66 9.85 -2.08
N THR A 121 2.61 10.77 -2.12
CA THR A 121 2.53 11.98 -2.95
C THR A 121 2.61 11.64 -4.43
N THR A 122 3.44 10.67 -4.80
CA THR A 122 3.52 10.12 -6.16
C THR A 122 2.19 9.50 -6.58
N ALA A 123 1.59 8.69 -5.69
CA ALA A 123 0.27 8.09 -5.94
C ALA A 123 -0.83 9.16 -6.11
N ASN A 124 -0.84 10.19 -5.27
CA ASN A 124 -1.74 11.34 -5.39
C ASN A 124 -1.60 12.03 -6.75
N LYS A 125 -0.37 12.30 -7.19
CA LYS A 125 -0.10 12.94 -8.49
C LYS A 125 -0.51 12.07 -9.67
N LEU A 126 -0.38 10.75 -9.58
CA LEU A 126 -0.86 9.81 -10.59
C LEU A 126 -2.39 9.76 -10.66
N LEU A 127 -3.08 9.80 -9.51
CA LEU A 127 -4.54 9.93 -9.47
C LEU A 127 -4.99 11.30 -9.98
N ARG A 128 -4.23 12.36 -9.69
CA ARG A 128 -4.46 13.70 -10.22
C ARG A 128 -4.37 13.71 -11.74
N PHE A 129 -3.37 13.05 -12.33
CA PHE A 129 -3.32 12.89 -13.77
C PHE A 129 -4.56 12.21 -14.31
N TRP A 130 -5.00 11.11 -13.71
CA TRP A 130 -6.17 10.36 -14.18
C TRP A 130 -7.43 11.23 -14.33
N VAL A 131 -7.62 12.20 -13.43
CA VAL A 131 -8.77 13.11 -13.44
C VAL A 131 -8.52 14.40 -14.26
N SER A 132 -7.37 14.53 -14.92
CA SER A 132 -6.96 15.73 -15.66
C SER A 132 -6.83 15.48 -17.17
N LYS A 133 -6.76 16.56 -17.96
CA LYS A 133 -6.50 16.55 -19.41
C LYS A 133 -5.01 16.34 -19.71
N HIS A 134 -4.49 15.16 -19.34
CA HIS A 134 -3.06 14.85 -19.35
C HIS A 134 -2.45 14.59 -20.75
N GLY A 135 -3.26 14.40 -21.80
CA GLY A 135 -2.78 14.19 -23.17
C GLY A 135 -2.08 12.86 -23.48
N PHE A 136 -1.73 12.03 -22.49
CA PHE A 136 -1.23 10.67 -22.72
C PHE A 136 -2.11 9.82 -23.65
N THR A 137 -1.47 9.15 -24.60
CA THR A 137 -2.09 8.23 -25.56
C THR A 137 -1.31 6.92 -25.66
N GLY A 138 -1.87 5.92 -26.35
CA GLY A 138 -1.21 4.65 -26.65
C GLY A 138 -0.67 3.92 -25.41
N LYS A 139 0.62 3.53 -25.46
CA LYS A 139 1.29 2.80 -24.37
C LYS A 139 1.30 3.58 -23.05
N ASN A 140 1.50 4.89 -23.09
CA ASN A 140 1.57 5.71 -21.87
C ASN A 140 0.21 5.77 -21.16
N LEU A 141 -0.89 5.90 -21.91
CA LEU A 141 -2.24 5.83 -21.35
C LEU A 141 -2.53 4.45 -20.74
N LYS A 142 -2.17 3.37 -21.43
CA LYS A 142 -2.33 2.00 -20.90
C LYS A 142 -1.55 1.82 -19.60
N ASN A 143 -0.32 2.33 -19.54
CA ASN A 143 0.53 2.25 -18.35
C ASN A 143 -0.01 3.08 -17.19
N LEU A 144 -0.45 4.33 -17.45
CA LEU A 144 -1.10 5.16 -16.44
C LEU A 144 -2.35 4.46 -15.89
N HIS A 145 -3.23 3.97 -16.76
CA HIS A 145 -4.43 3.24 -16.34
C HIS A 145 -4.07 2.04 -15.46
N CYS A 146 -3.06 1.25 -15.85
CA CYS A 146 -2.60 0.12 -15.07
C CYS A 146 -2.08 0.50 -13.67
N ILE A 147 -1.33 1.60 -13.58
CA ILE A 147 -0.84 2.11 -12.29
C ILE A 147 -2.01 2.62 -11.44
N VAL A 148 -2.95 3.36 -12.03
CA VAL A 148 -4.13 3.90 -11.32
C VAL A 148 -5.03 2.79 -10.81
N GLU A 149 -5.30 1.75 -11.60
CA GLU A 149 -6.05 0.57 -11.17
C GLU A 149 -5.38 -0.09 -9.95
N PHE A 150 -4.06 -0.23 -9.95
CA PHE A 150 -3.33 -0.78 -8.80
C PHE A 150 -3.41 0.15 -7.58
N ILE A 151 -3.33 1.46 -7.79
CA ILE A 151 -3.43 2.45 -6.73
C ILE A 151 -4.81 2.36 -6.04
N ILE A 152 -5.89 2.31 -6.82
CA ILE A 152 -7.28 2.27 -6.35
C ILE A 152 -7.64 0.90 -5.77
N GLY A 153 -7.14 -0.18 -6.38
CA GLY A 153 -7.54 -1.55 -6.04
C GLY A 153 -6.67 -2.23 -4.97
N VAL A 154 -5.44 -1.74 -4.75
CA VAL A 154 -4.47 -2.38 -3.84
C VAL A 154 -3.86 -1.37 -2.89
N TYR A 155 -3.16 -0.35 -3.41
CA TYR A 155 -2.33 0.54 -2.59
C TYR A 155 -3.13 1.29 -1.52
N TYR A 156 -4.11 2.11 -1.93
CA TYR A 156 -4.88 2.89 -0.96
C TYR A 156 -5.79 2.07 -0.05
N PRO A 157 -6.50 1.02 -0.52
CA PRO A 157 -7.20 0.13 0.38
C PRO A 157 -6.31 -0.43 1.49
N CYS A 158 -5.09 -0.88 1.16
CA CYS A 158 -4.13 -1.34 2.16
C CYS A 158 -3.66 -0.21 3.07
N TRP A 159 -3.33 0.96 2.50
CA TRP A 159 -2.81 2.12 3.22
C TRP A 159 -3.80 2.61 4.29
N PHE A 160 -5.07 2.77 3.94
CA PHE A 160 -6.10 3.24 4.87
C PHE A 160 -6.49 2.18 5.90
N ASN A 161 -6.48 0.89 5.54
CA ASN A 161 -6.66 -0.18 6.52
C ASN A 161 -5.56 -0.14 7.60
N VAL A 162 -4.30 0.08 7.21
CA VAL A 162 -3.20 0.24 8.16
C VAL A 162 -3.39 1.51 9.01
N LYS A 163 -3.86 2.63 8.44
CA LYS A 163 -4.14 3.83 9.25
C LYS A 163 -5.23 3.62 10.30
N VAL A 164 -6.31 2.90 9.95
CA VAL A 164 -7.40 2.63 10.90
C VAL A 164 -6.95 1.61 11.95
N LYS A 165 -6.23 0.56 11.52
CA LYS A 165 -5.76 -0.54 12.38
C LYS A 165 -4.23 -0.55 12.45
N HIS A 166 -3.67 0.49 13.05
CA HIS A 166 -2.22 0.75 13.02
C HIS A 166 -1.38 -0.08 13.99
N SER A 167 -2.01 -0.87 14.88
CA SER A 167 -1.28 -1.73 15.81
C SER A 167 -0.48 -2.77 15.03
N TRP A 168 0.75 -3.02 15.43
CA TRP A 168 1.63 -4.01 14.78
C TRP A 168 1.07 -5.43 14.87
N ILE A 169 0.24 -5.71 15.88
CA ILE A 169 -0.48 -6.99 16.01
C ILE A 169 -1.46 -7.23 14.86
N GLU A 170 -1.87 -6.20 14.12
CA GLU A 170 -2.74 -6.35 12.95
C GLU A 170 -1.95 -6.63 11.66
N GLY A 171 -0.61 -6.59 11.73
CA GLY A 171 0.27 -6.78 10.57
C GLY A 171 -0.05 -8.00 9.72
N PRO A 172 -0.20 -9.22 10.27
CA PRO A 172 -0.56 -10.40 9.48
C PRO A 172 -1.90 -10.25 8.76
N ARG A 173 -2.90 -9.59 9.36
CA ARG A 173 -4.18 -9.32 8.70
C ARG A 173 -4.03 -8.33 7.55
N HIS A 174 -3.17 -7.32 7.69
CA HIS A 174 -2.84 -6.40 6.60
C HIS A 174 -2.15 -7.10 5.43
N ILE A 175 -1.25 -8.05 5.71
CA ILE A 175 -0.63 -8.87 4.67
C ILE A 175 -1.67 -9.75 3.97
N LEU A 176 -2.54 -10.42 4.73
CA LEU A 176 -3.60 -11.24 4.15
C LEU A 176 -4.51 -10.40 3.25
N PHE A 177 -4.94 -9.23 3.73
CA PHE A 177 -5.75 -8.30 2.96
C PHE A 177 -5.05 -7.82 1.68
N GLN A 178 -3.74 -7.51 1.75
CA GLN A 178 -2.95 -7.13 0.58
C GLN A 178 -2.89 -8.27 -0.45
N LEU A 179 -2.65 -9.51 0.00
CA LEU A 179 -2.63 -10.68 -0.87
C LEU A 179 -3.99 -10.90 -1.53
N ASP A 180 -5.10 -10.70 -0.82
CA ASP A 180 -6.44 -10.79 -1.38
C ASP A 180 -6.71 -9.69 -2.43
N CYS A 181 -6.27 -8.45 -2.18
CA CYS A 181 -6.33 -7.39 -3.18
C CYS A 181 -5.51 -7.76 -4.43
N LEU A 182 -4.32 -8.34 -4.25
CA LEU A 182 -3.45 -8.76 -5.35
C LEU A 182 -4.05 -9.90 -6.18
N LYS A 183 -4.80 -10.84 -5.61
CA LYS A 183 -5.47 -11.93 -6.36
C LYS A 183 -6.38 -11.40 -7.48
N SER A 184 -6.93 -10.21 -7.33
CA SER A 184 -7.79 -9.55 -8.33
C SER A 184 -7.04 -8.85 -9.47
N GLN A 185 -5.71 -8.77 -9.38
CA GLN A 185 -4.88 -8.02 -10.33
C GLN A 185 -4.54 -8.86 -11.56
N ARG A 186 -4.31 -8.17 -12.68
CA ARG A 186 -3.87 -8.80 -13.94
C ARG A 186 -2.52 -9.48 -13.77
N LYS A 187 -2.29 -10.55 -14.53
CA LYS A 187 -1.04 -11.31 -14.53
C LYS A 187 0.19 -10.42 -14.77
N GLU A 188 0.12 -9.50 -15.73
CA GLU A 188 1.20 -8.54 -16.02
C GLU A 188 1.61 -7.70 -14.79
N VAL A 189 0.63 -7.30 -13.97
CA VAL A 189 0.89 -6.57 -12.72
C VAL A 189 1.51 -7.49 -11.68
N LEU A 190 0.96 -8.70 -11.53
CA LEU A 190 1.45 -9.70 -10.59
C LEU A 190 2.90 -10.09 -10.86
N ASP A 191 3.26 -10.29 -12.13
CA ASP A 191 4.62 -10.65 -12.54
C ASP A 191 5.64 -9.57 -12.12
N ILE A 192 5.24 -8.30 -12.10
CA ILE A 192 6.08 -7.18 -11.66
C ILE A 192 6.15 -7.09 -10.13
N VAL A 193 5.02 -7.17 -9.43
CA VAL A 193 4.96 -6.82 -8.00
C VAL A 193 5.23 -7.99 -7.05
N MET A 194 4.87 -9.22 -7.43
CA MET A 194 4.96 -10.39 -6.56
C MET A 194 6.38 -10.74 -6.09
N PRO A 195 7.45 -10.58 -6.89
CA PRO A 195 8.82 -10.77 -6.40
C PRO A 195 9.15 -9.87 -5.21
N THR A 196 8.66 -8.63 -5.21
CA THR A 196 8.86 -7.70 -4.10
C THR A 196 7.97 -8.03 -2.92
N VAL A 197 6.68 -8.31 -3.14
CA VAL A 197 5.75 -8.73 -2.08
C VAL A 197 6.32 -9.91 -1.30
N LYS A 198 6.76 -10.98 -1.99
CA LYS A 198 7.34 -12.17 -1.35
C LYS A 198 8.55 -11.88 -0.47
N ARG A 199 9.34 -10.84 -0.78
CA ARG A 199 10.52 -10.44 -0.01
C ARG A 199 10.22 -9.44 1.11
N SER A 200 9.02 -8.85 1.15
CA SER A 200 8.66 -7.79 2.09
C SER A 200 7.53 -8.15 3.07
N VAL A 201 7.05 -9.40 3.06
CA VAL A 201 6.00 -9.91 3.97
C VAL A 201 6.55 -10.26 5.37
N TRP A 202 7.22 -9.31 6.02
CA TRP A 202 7.81 -9.50 7.36
C TRP A 202 6.76 -9.87 8.42
N TYR A 203 5.53 -9.37 8.29
CA TYR A 203 4.44 -9.74 9.19
C TYR A 203 3.83 -11.12 8.88
N ALA A 204 4.32 -11.86 7.89
CA ALA A 204 3.89 -13.24 7.63
C ALA A 204 4.72 -14.29 8.40
N HIS A 205 5.67 -13.87 9.24
CA HIS A 205 6.40 -14.80 10.11
C HIS A 205 5.46 -15.46 11.12
N SER A 206 5.75 -16.72 11.43
CA SER A 206 4.96 -17.56 12.35
C SER A 206 4.72 -16.90 13.69
N GLU A 207 5.75 -16.25 14.24
CA GLU A 207 5.74 -15.58 15.54
C GLU A 207 4.77 -14.39 15.53
N THR A 208 4.74 -13.65 14.42
CA THR A 208 3.82 -12.53 14.24
C THR A 208 2.38 -13.01 14.10
N ILE A 209 2.14 -14.08 13.34
CA ILE A 209 0.81 -14.67 13.18
C ILE A 209 0.27 -15.15 14.54
N LEU A 210 1.09 -15.86 15.31
CA LEU A 210 0.72 -16.32 16.65
C LEU A 210 0.44 -15.14 17.58
N GLN A 211 1.25 -14.08 17.53
CA GLN A 211 1.00 -12.88 18.33
C GLN A 211 -0.35 -12.24 17.99
N THR A 212 -0.68 -12.11 16.71
CA THR A 212 -1.99 -11.60 16.27
C THR A 212 -3.14 -12.42 16.82
N MET A 213 -3.01 -13.75 16.76
CA MET A 213 -4.02 -14.67 17.29
C MET A 213 -4.19 -14.52 18.79
N LEU A 214 -3.08 -14.48 19.55
CA LEU A 214 -3.09 -14.32 21.01
C LEU A 214 -3.69 -12.98 21.46
N CYS A 215 -3.50 -11.92 20.68
CA CYS A 215 -4.04 -10.59 20.97
C CYS A 215 -5.40 -10.33 20.30
N SER A 216 -6.01 -11.33 19.65
CA SER A 216 -7.29 -11.15 18.98
C SER A 216 -8.41 -10.89 19.98
N GLU A 217 -9.39 -10.08 19.57
CA GLU A 217 -10.65 -9.93 20.30
C GLU A 217 -11.49 -11.22 20.24
N ASP A 218 -11.33 -12.04 19.19
CA ASP A 218 -12.01 -13.33 19.05
C ASP A 218 -11.36 -14.39 19.96
N GLN A 219 -12.14 -14.92 20.91
CA GLN A 219 -11.69 -15.96 21.82
C GLN A 219 -11.25 -17.23 21.11
N LYS A 220 -11.87 -17.60 19.99
CA LYS A 220 -11.52 -18.81 19.24
C LYS A 220 -10.14 -18.70 18.62
N GLU A 221 -9.81 -17.54 18.04
CA GLU A 221 -8.48 -17.28 17.50
C GLU A 221 -7.42 -17.32 18.63
N ARG A 222 -7.72 -16.77 19.81
CA ARG A 222 -6.82 -16.85 20.97
C ARG A 222 -6.57 -18.29 21.41
N ILE A 223 -7.63 -19.10 21.56
CA ILE A 223 -7.52 -20.52 21.94
C ILE A 223 -6.65 -21.27 20.93
N TRP A 224 -6.93 -21.08 19.64
CA TRP A 224 -6.16 -21.73 18.58
C TRP A 224 -4.68 -21.33 18.62
N GLY A 225 -4.38 -20.05 18.88
CA GLY A 225 -3.01 -19.56 19.05
C GLY A 225 -2.28 -20.26 20.20
N VAL A 226 -2.94 -20.45 21.35
CA VAL A 226 -2.39 -21.17 22.51
C VAL A 226 -2.15 -22.64 22.18
N GLU A 227 -3.14 -23.33 21.61
CA GLU A 227 -3.03 -24.75 21.22
C GLU A 227 -1.87 -24.96 20.24
N ARG A 228 -1.70 -24.07 19.26
CA ARG A 228 -0.58 -24.15 18.31
C ARG A 228 0.77 -24.01 19.01
N ILE A 229 0.89 -23.13 20.00
CA ILE A 229 2.13 -22.96 20.78
C ILE A 229 2.44 -24.21 21.60
N LEU A 230 1.43 -24.78 22.27
CA LEU A 230 1.59 -26.01 23.05
C LEU A 230 2.07 -27.16 22.16
N ALA A 231 1.41 -27.38 21.01
CA ALA A 231 1.80 -28.41 20.06
C ALA A 231 3.25 -28.25 19.56
N ILE A 232 3.68 -27.03 19.22
CA ILE A 232 5.07 -26.76 18.79
C ILE A 232 6.07 -27.07 19.91
N ARG A 233 5.74 -26.74 21.17
CA ARG A 233 6.61 -27.00 22.33
C ARG A 233 6.72 -28.48 22.66
N GLU A 234 5.62 -29.23 22.56
CA GLU A 234 5.62 -30.68 22.76
C GLU A 234 6.50 -31.36 21.71
N MET A 235 6.38 -30.98 20.44
CA MET A 235 7.25 -31.49 19.37
C MET A 235 8.73 -31.15 19.61
N GLY A 236 9.05 -29.94 20.09
CA GLY A 236 10.42 -29.54 20.38
C GLY A 236 11.06 -30.35 21.52
N THR A 237 10.27 -30.73 22.52
CA THR A 237 10.73 -31.56 23.64
C THR A 237 11.08 -32.99 23.19
N GLN A 238 10.34 -33.54 22.22
CA GLN A 238 10.59 -34.87 21.65
C GLN A 238 11.82 -34.94 20.72
N ILE A 239 12.24 -33.82 20.13
CA ILE A 239 13.41 -33.75 19.22
C ILE A 239 14.72 -33.62 20.00
N LEU A 240 14.65 -33.16 21.26
CA LEU A 240 15.81 -32.95 22.14
C LEU A 240 16.02 -34.10 23.14
N SER A 241 15.14 -35.11 23.15
CA SER A 241 15.25 -36.35 23.92
C SER A 241 15.80 -37.49 23.07
#